data_AF-A0A6A6UMR2-F1
#
_entry.id   AF-A0A6A6UMR2-F1
#
_cell.length_a   1.000
_cell.length_b   1.000
_cell.length_c   1.000
_cell.angle_alpha   90.00
_cell.angle_beta   90.00
_cell.angle_gamma   90.00
#
_symmetry.space_group_name_H-M   'P 1'
#
loop_
_entity.id
_entity.type
_entity.pdbx_description
1 polymer ?
#
loop_
_entity_poly.entity_id
_entity_poly.type
_entity_poly.pdbx_seq_one_letter_code
_entity_poly.pdbx_strand_id
1 'polypeptide(L)'
;MESPNAPEDEKPPHLQAPPYVHHFDTWSLVRDLQSGGFSGDQTVTIMKGVRSILADNMNLATRALVSKSNVENELYLFRAACSELKAEIQNARKAEADRWRSQRAQLQHEVDILGQTLTQEAGSMKDELKGLFDDRKMLTRGEQKKVEAKIQELNYKITVALNSDARSNIESLRWILTRRAILALVIAGGMVIGTLNYSRYMTGVQEAERKKHTADMAAVEHDSVAVQKGSIHGLAEEMLLAPEGVSNG
;
A
#
# COMPACT_ATOMS: atom_id res chain seq x y z
N MET A 1 -68.76 -34.87 -97.11
CA MET A 1 -67.97 -34.24 -98.19
C MET A 1 -66.71 -33.72 -97.53
N GLU A 2 -65.64 -34.50 -97.58
CA GLU A 2 -64.34 -34.12 -97.04
C GLU A 2 -63.51 -33.58 -98.20
N SER A 3 -63.06 -32.34 -98.08
CA SER A 3 -62.36 -31.62 -99.15
C SER A 3 -60.91 -32.13 -99.24
N PRO A 4 -60.45 -32.66 -100.38
CA PRO A 4 -59.06 -33.05 -100.58
C PRO A 4 -58.21 -31.82 -100.91
N ASN A 5 -57.05 -31.68 -100.27
CA ASN A 5 -56.02 -30.64 -100.46
C ASN A 5 -56.34 -29.22 -99.93
N ALA A 6 -56.03 -29.00 -98.64
CA ALA A 6 -55.62 -27.69 -98.15
C ALA A 6 -54.08 -27.69 -97.97
N PRO A 7 -53.34 -26.64 -98.36
CA PRO A 7 -51.89 -26.58 -98.19
C PRO A 7 -51.53 -26.45 -96.70
N GLU A 8 -50.68 -27.34 -96.18
CA GLU A 8 -50.31 -27.43 -94.75
C GLU A 8 -49.37 -26.30 -94.25
N ASP A 9 -49.17 -25.23 -95.03
CA ASP A 9 -48.09 -24.25 -94.83
C ASP A 9 -48.33 -23.19 -93.73
N GLU A 10 -49.47 -23.16 -93.04
CA GLU A 10 -49.78 -22.10 -92.05
C GLU A 10 -49.47 -22.43 -90.58
N LYS A 11 -49.05 -23.67 -90.25
CA LYS A 11 -48.72 -24.00 -88.85
C LYS A 11 -47.29 -23.58 -88.49
N PRO A 12 -47.04 -23.01 -87.29
CA PRO A 12 -45.70 -22.76 -86.79
C PRO A 12 -44.85 -24.04 -86.86
N PRO A 13 -43.53 -23.96 -87.12
CA PRO A 13 -42.69 -25.14 -87.38
C PRO A 13 -42.63 -26.16 -86.22
N HIS A 14 -43.08 -25.80 -85.02
CA HIS A 14 -43.21 -26.71 -83.86
C HIS A 14 -44.59 -27.39 -83.74
N LEU A 15 -45.54 -27.07 -84.63
CA LEU A 15 -46.92 -27.62 -84.70
C LEU A 15 -47.16 -28.43 -85.99
N GLN A 16 -46.19 -28.48 -86.90
CA GLN A 16 -46.25 -29.31 -88.11
C GLN A 16 -45.90 -30.76 -87.76
N ALA A 17 -46.65 -31.71 -88.31
CA ALA A 17 -46.29 -33.12 -88.19
C ALA A 17 -44.93 -33.33 -88.88
N PRO A 18 -43.99 -34.06 -88.25
CA PRO A 18 -42.71 -34.34 -88.89
C PRO A 18 -42.96 -35.02 -90.25
N PRO A 19 -42.26 -34.60 -91.33
CA PRO A 19 -42.45 -35.18 -92.65
C PRO A 19 -42.30 -36.71 -92.60
N TYR A 20 -43.26 -37.44 -93.18
CA TYR A 20 -43.20 -38.90 -93.21
C TYR A 20 -42.06 -39.35 -94.12
N VAL A 21 -40.93 -39.76 -93.53
CA VAL A 21 -39.77 -40.26 -94.26
C VAL A 21 -39.94 -41.74 -94.55
N HIS A 22 -40.03 -42.09 -95.84
CA HIS A 22 -40.09 -43.49 -96.25
C HIS A 22 -38.69 -44.10 -96.19
N HIS A 23 -38.38 -44.85 -95.14
CA HIS A 23 -37.04 -45.36 -94.87
C HIS A 23 -36.62 -46.56 -95.76
N PHE A 24 -37.55 -47.20 -96.48
CA PHE A 24 -37.27 -48.41 -97.24
C PHE A 24 -38.16 -48.62 -98.45
N ASP A 25 -37.63 -48.38 -99.66
CA ASP A 25 -38.34 -48.64 -100.91
C ASP A 25 -38.52 -50.15 -101.16
N THR A 26 -39.72 -50.60 -100.84
CA THR A 26 -40.15 -51.98 -101.03
C THR A 26 -40.31 -52.35 -102.50
N TRP A 27 -40.74 -51.39 -103.33
CA TRP A 27 -41.14 -51.65 -104.70
C TRP A 27 -39.92 -51.86 -105.61
N SER A 28 -38.93 -50.99 -105.49
CA SER A 28 -37.68 -51.12 -106.24
C SER A 28 -36.94 -52.41 -105.89
N LEU A 29 -36.86 -52.77 -104.60
CA LEU A 29 -36.23 -54.04 -104.19
C LEU A 29 -36.92 -55.26 -104.80
N VAL A 30 -38.26 -55.27 -104.81
CA VAL A 30 -39.03 -56.38 -105.40
C VAL A 30 -38.82 -56.44 -106.91
N ARG A 31 -38.80 -55.29 -107.59
CA ARG A 31 -38.60 -55.23 -109.05
C ARG A 31 -37.20 -55.70 -109.44
N ASP A 32 -36.18 -55.30 -108.68
CA ASP A 32 -34.79 -55.67 -108.96
C ASP A 32 -34.55 -57.16 -108.72
N LEU A 33 -35.10 -57.75 -107.64
CA LEU A 33 -35.01 -59.19 -107.39
C LEU A 33 -35.75 -60.02 -108.46
N GLN A 34 -36.93 -59.57 -108.90
CA GLN A 34 -37.65 -60.25 -109.98
C GLN A 34 -36.87 -60.19 -111.30
N SER A 35 -36.20 -59.07 -111.60
CA SER A 35 -35.32 -58.94 -112.77
C SER A 35 -34.08 -59.86 -112.71
N GLY A 36 -33.64 -60.20 -111.50
CA GLY A 36 -32.53 -61.12 -111.22
C GLY A 36 -32.90 -62.62 -111.26
N GLY A 37 -34.14 -62.98 -111.61
CA GLY A 37 -34.57 -64.38 -111.77
C GLY A 37 -35.20 -65.03 -110.54
N PHE A 38 -35.52 -64.27 -109.49
CA PHE A 38 -36.24 -64.78 -108.32
C PHE A 38 -37.76 -64.85 -108.55
N SER A 39 -38.41 -65.89 -108.03
CA SER A 39 -39.87 -66.02 -108.07
C SER A 39 -40.55 -64.92 -107.24
N GLY A 40 -41.77 -64.53 -107.61
CA GLY A 40 -42.55 -63.50 -106.90
C GLY A 40 -42.67 -63.77 -105.40
N ASP A 41 -42.96 -65.02 -105.02
CA ASP A 41 -43.11 -65.41 -103.61
C ASP A 41 -41.78 -65.34 -102.83
N GLN A 42 -40.67 -65.71 -103.48
CA GLN A 42 -39.33 -65.64 -102.89
C GLN A 42 -38.92 -64.18 -102.66
N THR A 43 -39.16 -63.33 -103.66
CA THR A 43 -38.85 -61.91 -103.60
C THR A 43 -39.66 -61.17 -102.54
N VAL A 44 -40.95 -61.46 -102.41
CA VAL A 44 -41.80 -60.90 -101.35
C VAL A 44 -41.32 -61.36 -99.97
N THR A 45 -40.88 -62.61 -99.83
CA THR A 45 -40.35 -63.15 -98.57
C THR A 45 -39.04 -62.49 -98.18
N ILE A 46 -38.11 -62.33 -99.11
CA ILE A 46 -36.82 -61.64 -98.88
C ILE A 46 -37.06 -60.18 -98.50
N MET A 47 -37.94 -59.48 -99.22
CA MET A 47 -38.30 -58.09 -98.91
C MET A 47 -38.86 -57.96 -97.49
N LYS A 48 -39.77 -58.86 -97.08
CA LYS A 48 -40.33 -58.84 -95.72
C LYS A 48 -39.25 -59.07 -94.66
N GLY A 49 -38.30 -59.98 -94.92
CA GLY A 49 -37.15 -60.22 -94.04
C GLY A 49 -36.26 -58.98 -93.90
N VAL A 50 -35.89 -58.35 -95.02
CA VAL A 50 -35.08 -57.12 -95.03
C VAL A 50 -35.81 -55.98 -94.31
N ARG A 51 -37.12 -55.80 -94.55
CA ARG A 51 -37.92 -54.79 -93.85
C ARG A 51 -37.95 -55.03 -92.33
N SER A 52 -38.11 -56.28 -91.90
CA SER A 52 -38.11 -56.62 -90.47
C SER A 52 -36.77 -56.30 -89.82
N ILE A 53 -35.66 -56.73 -90.43
CA ILE A 53 -34.30 -56.47 -89.90
C ILE A 53 -34.02 -54.96 -89.85
N LEU A 54 -34.44 -54.21 -90.86
CA LEU A 54 -34.28 -52.76 -90.88
C LEU A 54 -35.12 -52.08 -89.79
N ALA A 55 -36.37 -52.51 -89.60
CA ALA A 55 -37.24 -51.98 -88.54
C ALA A 55 -36.66 -52.26 -87.14
N ASP A 56 -36.10 -53.46 -86.92
CA ASP A 56 -35.49 -53.82 -85.64
C ASP A 56 -34.23 -52.99 -85.36
N ASN A 57 -33.35 -52.82 -86.36
CA ASN A 57 -32.16 -51.99 -86.23
C ASN A 57 -32.50 -50.50 -86.03
N MET A 58 -33.51 -49.99 -86.75
CA MET A 58 -33.98 -48.62 -86.58
C MET A 58 -34.52 -48.40 -85.16
N ASN A 59 -35.37 -49.31 -84.67
CA ASN A 59 -35.90 -49.22 -83.31
C ASN A 59 -34.80 -49.30 -82.25
N LEU A 60 -33.75 -50.08 -82.48
CA LEU A 60 -32.59 -50.15 -81.59
C LEU A 60 -31.81 -48.82 -81.59
N ALA A 61 -31.56 -48.24 -82.77
CA ALA A 61 -30.88 -46.95 -82.92
C ALA A 61 -31.70 -45.80 -82.30
N THR A 62 -33.01 -45.77 -82.53
CA THR A 62 -33.90 -44.74 -81.96
C THR A 62 -34.00 -44.85 -80.44
N ARG A 63 -33.92 -46.05 -79.86
CA ARG A 63 -33.85 -46.22 -78.40
C ARG A 63 -32.55 -45.69 -77.78
N ALA A 64 -31.45 -45.70 -78.54
CA ALA A 64 -30.18 -45.14 -78.09
C ALA A 64 -30.10 -43.61 -78.26
N LEU A 65 -30.99 -43.02 -79.06
CA LEU A 65 -31.07 -41.58 -79.25
C LEU A 65 -31.87 -40.95 -78.10
N VAL A 66 -31.21 -40.05 -77.36
CA VAL A 66 -31.90 -39.20 -76.38
C VAL A 66 -32.52 -38.02 -77.12
N SER A 67 -33.81 -37.77 -76.87
CA SER A 67 -34.49 -36.60 -77.43
C SER A 67 -33.78 -35.31 -76.99
N LYS A 68 -33.64 -34.36 -77.92
CA LYS A 68 -33.15 -33.01 -77.65
C LYS A 68 -33.88 -32.36 -76.46
N SER A 69 -35.19 -32.59 -76.33
CA SER A 69 -36.01 -32.07 -75.23
C SER A 69 -35.57 -32.59 -73.86
N ASN A 70 -35.20 -33.88 -73.77
CA ASN A 70 -34.79 -34.48 -72.50
C ASN A 70 -33.43 -33.92 -72.07
N VAL A 71 -32.49 -33.78 -73.00
CA VAL A 71 -31.19 -33.16 -72.71
C VAL A 71 -31.34 -31.71 -72.26
N GLU A 72 -32.19 -30.93 -72.93
CA GLU A 72 -32.44 -29.53 -72.57
C GLU A 72 -33.12 -29.38 -71.20
N ASN A 73 -34.07 -30.27 -70.88
CA ASN A 73 -34.73 -30.28 -69.57
C ASN A 73 -33.76 -30.63 -68.43
N GLU A 74 -32.97 -31.71 -68.59
CA GLU A 74 -31.96 -32.10 -67.60
C GLU A 74 -30.90 -31.00 -67.42
N LEU A 75 -30.48 -30.36 -68.51
CA LEU A 75 -29.55 -29.24 -68.46
C LEU A 75 -30.13 -28.03 -67.72
N TYR A 76 -31.43 -27.76 -67.88
CA TYR A 76 -32.11 -26.69 -67.14
C TYR A 76 -32.14 -27.00 -65.64
N LEU A 77 -32.54 -28.22 -65.25
CA LEU A 77 -32.57 -28.64 -63.84
C LEU A 77 -31.17 -28.58 -63.21
N PHE A 78 -30.15 -29.04 -63.92
CA PHE A 78 -28.77 -28.96 -63.46
C PHE A 78 -28.30 -27.51 -63.25
N ARG A 79 -28.62 -26.62 -64.20
CA ARG A 79 -28.27 -25.19 -64.06
C ARG A 79 -29.02 -24.52 -62.91
N ALA A 80 -30.29 -24.86 -62.70
CA ALA A 80 -31.07 -24.37 -61.57
C ALA A 80 -30.42 -24.81 -60.24
N ALA A 81 -30.10 -26.10 -60.09
CA ALA A 81 -29.43 -26.63 -58.92
C ALA A 81 -28.05 -25.98 -58.68
N CYS A 82 -27.27 -25.75 -59.74
CA CYS A 82 -25.98 -25.04 -59.63
C CYS A 82 -26.16 -23.58 -59.18
N SER A 83 -27.20 -22.91 -59.67
CA SER A 83 -27.51 -21.53 -59.26
C SER A 83 -27.95 -21.46 -57.81
N GLU A 84 -28.76 -22.42 -57.36
CA GLU A 84 -29.20 -22.54 -55.98
C GLU A 84 -28.02 -22.82 -55.04
N LEU A 85 -27.18 -23.81 -55.38
CA LEU A 85 -25.96 -24.11 -54.61
C LEU A 85 -25.03 -22.90 -54.52
N LYS A 86 -24.85 -22.16 -55.62
CA LYS A 86 -24.04 -20.94 -55.61
C LYS A 86 -24.63 -19.87 -54.69
N ALA A 87 -25.95 -19.66 -54.74
CA ALA A 87 -26.63 -18.72 -53.87
C ALA A 87 -26.51 -19.12 -52.40
N GLU A 88 -26.67 -20.40 -52.09
CA GLU A 88 -26.53 -20.93 -50.73
C GLU A 88 -25.11 -20.74 -50.19
N ILE A 89 -24.08 -21.10 -50.97
CA ILE A 89 -22.67 -20.88 -50.59
C ILE A 89 -22.38 -19.39 -50.39
N GLN A 90 -22.87 -18.51 -51.27
CA GLN A 90 -22.68 -17.07 -51.12
C GLN A 90 -23.38 -16.54 -49.86
N ASN A 91 -24.59 -17.00 -49.57
CA ASN A 91 -25.33 -16.61 -48.39
C ASN A 91 -24.67 -17.11 -47.10
N ALA A 92 -24.21 -18.36 -47.08
CA ALA A 92 -23.48 -18.95 -45.96
C ALA A 92 -22.18 -18.17 -45.68
N ARG A 93 -21.39 -17.88 -46.71
CA ARG A 93 -20.17 -17.06 -46.58
C ARG A 93 -20.46 -15.66 -46.06
N LYS A 94 -21.54 -15.03 -46.53
CA LYS A 94 -21.93 -13.70 -46.05
C LYS A 94 -22.34 -13.74 -44.59
N ALA A 95 -23.15 -14.73 -44.20
CA ALA A 95 -23.58 -14.93 -42.81
C ALA A 95 -22.38 -15.19 -41.89
N GLU A 96 -21.42 -16.02 -42.30
CA GLU A 96 -20.18 -16.24 -41.56
C GLU A 96 -19.36 -14.95 -41.44
N ALA A 97 -19.18 -14.22 -42.54
CA ALA A 97 -18.43 -12.96 -42.51
C ALA A 97 -19.08 -11.92 -41.57
N ASP A 98 -20.41 -11.86 -41.54
CA ASP A 98 -21.14 -10.96 -40.63
C ASP A 98 -21.03 -11.42 -39.16
N ARG A 99 -21.05 -12.73 -38.90
CA ARG A 99 -20.74 -13.29 -37.57
C ARG A 99 -19.32 -12.92 -37.13
N TRP A 100 -18.32 -13.10 -38.01
CA TRP A 100 -16.93 -12.73 -37.71
C TRP A 100 -16.78 -11.23 -37.43
N ARG A 101 -17.47 -10.37 -38.18
CA ARG A 101 -17.47 -8.92 -37.93
C ARG A 101 -18.07 -8.59 -36.56
N SER A 102 -19.20 -9.20 -36.22
CA SER A 102 -19.87 -8.99 -34.92
C SER A 102 -19.01 -9.48 -33.76
N GLN A 103 -18.45 -10.68 -33.85
CA GLN A 103 -17.54 -11.22 -32.83
C GLN A 103 -16.29 -10.36 -32.65
N ARG A 104 -15.70 -9.89 -33.76
CA ARG A 104 -14.54 -8.98 -33.68
C ARG A 104 -14.90 -7.66 -33.01
N ALA A 105 -16.06 -7.08 -33.32
CA ALA A 105 -16.52 -5.85 -32.69
C ALA A 105 -16.78 -6.02 -31.19
N GLN A 106 -17.36 -7.15 -30.79
CA GLN A 106 -17.55 -7.50 -29.39
C GLN A 106 -16.19 -7.68 -28.68
N LEU A 107 -15.27 -8.44 -29.25
CA LEU A 107 -13.96 -8.69 -28.65
C LEU A 107 -13.15 -7.39 -28.50
N GLN A 108 -13.23 -6.49 -29.49
CA GLN A 108 -12.60 -5.17 -29.40
C GLN A 108 -13.18 -4.38 -28.23
N HIS A 109 -14.50 -4.38 -28.07
CA HIS A 109 -15.16 -3.69 -26.96
C HIS A 109 -14.76 -4.28 -25.60
N GLU A 110 -14.66 -5.60 -25.48
CA GLU A 110 -14.20 -6.27 -24.26
C GLU A 110 -12.75 -5.92 -23.93
N VAL A 111 -11.87 -5.86 -24.94
CA VAL A 111 -10.47 -5.42 -24.76
C VAL A 111 -10.40 -3.96 -24.32
N ASP A 112 -11.21 -3.08 -24.89
CA ASP A 112 -11.24 -1.66 -24.51
C ASP A 112 -11.72 -1.50 -23.07
N ILE A 113 -12.77 -2.22 -22.66
CA ILE A 113 -13.24 -2.25 -21.26
C ILE A 113 -12.13 -2.75 -20.35
N LEU A 114 -11.51 -3.89 -20.67
CA LEU A 114 -10.46 -4.47 -19.84
C LEU A 114 -9.26 -3.52 -19.71
N GLY A 115 -8.88 -2.84 -20.79
CA GLY A 115 -7.84 -1.82 -20.78
C GLY A 115 -8.18 -0.63 -19.87
N GLN A 116 -9.43 -0.16 -19.90
CA GLN A 116 -9.90 0.91 -19.01
C GLN A 116 -9.90 0.46 -17.54
N THR A 117 -10.46 -0.72 -17.25
CA THR A 117 -10.51 -1.29 -15.90
C THR A 117 -9.10 -1.49 -15.34
N LEU A 118 -8.18 -2.08 -16.12
CA LEU A 118 -6.81 -2.29 -15.70
C LEU A 118 -6.07 -0.97 -15.44
N THR A 119 -6.29 0.04 -16.28
CA THR A 119 -5.70 1.37 -16.07
C THR A 119 -6.24 2.02 -14.79
N GLN A 120 -7.54 1.89 -14.54
CA GLN A 120 -8.18 2.38 -13.32
C GLN A 120 -7.66 1.65 -12.08
N GLU A 121 -7.59 0.32 -12.10
CA GLU A 121 -7.09 -0.49 -10.99
C GLU A 121 -5.61 -0.21 -10.71
N ALA A 122 -4.78 -0.09 -11.75
CA ALA A 122 -3.38 0.29 -11.60
C ALA A 122 -3.24 1.70 -11.00
N GLY A 123 -4.11 2.64 -11.40
CA GLY A 123 -4.20 3.96 -10.80
C GLY A 123 -4.59 3.92 -9.31
N SER A 124 -5.66 3.20 -8.99
CA SER A 124 -6.13 3.01 -7.61
C SER A 124 -5.03 2.39 -6.74
N MET A 125 -4.39 1.32 -7.20
CA MET A 125 -3.32 0.64 -6.48
C MET A 125 -2.11 1.57 -6.26
N LYS A 126 -1.78 2.41 -7.24
CA LYS A 126 -0.72 3.41 -7.10
C LYS A 126 -1.06 4.45 -6.03
N ASP A 127 -2.29 4.93 -6.01
CA ASP A 127 -2.75 5.91 -5.03
C ASP A 127 -2.85 5.29 -3.63
N GLU A 128 -3.31 4.05 -3.51
CA GLU A 128 -3.30 3.28 -2.27
C GLU A 128 -1.87 3.07 -1.75
N LEU A 129 -0.93 2.68 -2.63
CA LEU A 129 0.47 2.51 -2.26
C LEU A 129 1.09 3.83 -1.80
N LYS A 130 0.76 4.94 -2.47
CA LYS A 130 1.18 6.28 -2.06
C LYS A 130 0.60 6.64 -0.68
N GLY A 131 -0.67 6.36 -0.44
CA GLY A 131 -1.33 6.54 0.85
C GLY A 131 -0.62 5.75 1.96
N LEU A 132 -0.42 4.45 1.76
CA LEU A 132 0.31 3.58 2.69
C LEU A 132 1.73 4.07 2.97
N PHE A 133 2.43 4.56 1.93
CA PHE A 133 3.77 5.10 2.07
C PHE A 133 3.78 6.40 2.90
N ASP A 134 2.86 7.31 2.62
CA ASP A 134 2.73 8.57 3.35
C ASP A 134 2.32 8.33 4.81
N ASP A 135 1.41 7.38 5.07
CA ASP A 135 1.04 6.94 6.41
C ASP A 135 2.24 6.37 7.16
N ARG A 136 3.01 5.47 6.52
CA ARG A 136 4.21 4.89 7.15
C ARG A 136 5.26 5.95 7.45
N LYS A 137 5.44 6.92 6.56
CA LYS A 137 6.33 8.07 6.76
C LYS A 137 5.87 8.95 7.92
N MET A 138 4.56 9.18 8.05
CA MET A 138 3.97 9.97 9.12
C MET A 138 4.10 9.25 10.47
N LEU A 139 3.84 7.94 10.52
CA LEU A 139 4.09 7.08 11.68
C LEU A 139 5.55 7.12 12.11
N THR A 140 6.49 6.95 11.18
CA THR A 140 7.94 7.01 11.46
C THR A 140 8.33 8.36 12.05
N ARG A 141 7.82 9.46 11.49
CA ARG A 141 8.04 10.81 12.05
C ARG A 141 7.42 10.99 13.43
N GLY A 142 6.25 10.40 13.68
CA GLY A 142 5.61 10.38 15.00
C GLY A 142 6.46 9.64 16.03
N GLU A 143 6.99 8.47 15.66
CA GLU A 143 7.93 7.70 16.48
C GLU A 143 9.21 8.48 16.77
N GLN A 144 9.80 9.13 15.77
CA GLN A 144 10.97 9.99 15.95
C GLN A 144 10.70 11.14 16.93
N LYS A 145 9.56 11.84 16.78
CA LYS A 145 9.15 12.90 17.71
C LYS A 145 8.95 12.36 19.13
N LYS A 146 8.41 11.15 19.29
CA LYS A 146 8.24 10.49 20.59
C LYS A 146 9.59 10.16 21.23
N VAL A 147 10.56 9.70 20.45
CA VAL A 147 11.93 9.47 20.92
C VAL A 147 12.57 10.81 21.33
N GLU A 148 12.46 11.85 20.51
CA GLU A 148 12.98 13.18 20.82
C GLU A 148 12.38 13.77 22.11
N ALA A 149 11.06 13.63 22.30
CA ALA A 149 10.39 14.07 23.52
C ALA A 149 10.91 13.32 24.76
N LYS A 150 11.16 12.01 24.66
CA LYS A 150 11.78 11.23 25.75
C LYS A 150 13.21 11.69 26.05
N ILE A 151 13.98 12.04 25.03
CA ILE A 151 15.34 12.58 25.21
C ILE A 151 15.28 13.90 25.97
N GLN A 152 14.37 14.80 25.60
CA GLN A 152 14.18 16.08 26.28
C GLN A 152 13.71 15.90 27.73
N GLU A 153 12.77 14.99 27.98
CA GLU A 153 12.31 14.66 29.33
C GLU A 153 13.45 14.11 30.19
N LEU A 154 14.27 13.20 29.64
CA LEU A 154 15.46 12.69 30.32
C LEU A 154 16.48 13.79 30.61
N ASN A 155 16.75 14.66 29.65
CA ASN A 155 17.67 15.79 29.82
C ASN A 155 17.17 16.76 30.90
N TYR A 156 15.87 17.06 30.91
CA TYR A 156 15.26 17.85 31.97
C TYR A 156 15.39 17.18 33.35
N LYS A 157 15.07 15.88 33.44
CA LYS A 157 15.23 15.11 34.69
C LYS A 157 16.68 15.11 35.19
N ILE A 158 17.66 14.91 34.30
CA ILE A 158 19.09 14.98 34.63
C ILE A 158 19.45 16.38 35.13
N THR A 159 19.02 17.43 34.42
CA THR A 159 19.31 18.83 34.79
C THR A 159 18.73 19.18 36.17
N VAL A 160 17.49 18.76 36.44
CA VAL A 160 16.84 18.97 37.75
C VAL A 160 17.50 18.14 38.84
N ALA A 161 17.82 16.87 38.58
CA ALA A 161 18.54 16.02 39.52
C ALA A 161 19.90 16.64 39.88
N LEU A 162 20.67 17.09 38.88
CA LEU A 162 21.97 17.72 39.11
C LEU A 162 21.86 19.05 39.87
N ASN A 163 20.87 19.88 39.56
CA ASN A 163 20.64 21.16 40.25
C ASN A 163 20.16 20.94 41.69
N SER A 164 19.23 20.02 41.90
CA SER A 164 18.70 19.69 43.23
C SER A 164 19.73 19.00 44.11
N ASP A 165 20.52 18.06 43.57
CA ASP A 165 21.63 17.43 44.29
C ASP A 165 22.72 18.46 44.64
N ALA A 166 23.09 19.34 43.70
CA ALA A 166 24.04 20.41 43.97
C ALA A 166 23.51 21.38 45.03
N ARG A 167 22.23 21.77 44.95
CA ARG A 167 21.59 22.69 45.90
C ARG A 167 21.44 22.06 47.29
N SER A 168 21.05 20.78 47.37
CA SER A 168 20.95 20.00 48.61
C SER A 168 22.32 19.83 49.27
N ASN A 169 23.36 19.55 48.48
CA ASN A 169 24.73 19.50 48.97
C ASN A 169 25.20 20.88 49.50
N ILE A 170 24.85 21.97 48.83
CA ILE A 170 25.17 23.33 49.30
C ILE A 170 24.38 23.69 50.57
N GLU A 171 23.10 23.35 50.65
CA GLU A 171 22.24 23.64 51.80
C GLU A 171 22.66 22.82 53.03
N SER A 172 23.01 21.54 52.85
CA SER A 172 23.58 20.70 53.92
C SER A 172 24.93 21.22 54.40
N LEU A 173 25.81 21.65 53.49
CA LEU A 173 27.09 22.29 53.84
C LEU A 173 26.87 23.60 54.60
N ARG A 174 25.95 24.46 54.13
CA ARG A 174 25.59 25.70 54.83
C ARG A 174 25.08 25.43 56.24
N TRP A 175 24.22 24.44 56.41
CA TRP A 175 23.67 24.05 57.72
C TRP A 175 24.75 23.54 58.69
N ILE A 176 25.67 22.72 58.19
CA ILE A 176 26.79 22.21 58.99
C ILE A 176 27.73 23.37 59.38
N LEU A 177 28.03 24.27 58.44
CA LEU A 177 28.93 25.39 58.67
C LEU A 177 28.37 26.37 59.71
N THR A 178 27.10 26.76 59.61
CA THR A 178 26.48 27.68 60.58
C THR A 178 26.41 27.06 61.97
N ARG A 179 26.04 25.78 62.07
CA ARG A 179 26.01 25.06 63.36
C ARG A 179 27.40 24.98 64.00
N ARG A 180 28.43 24.64 63.22
CA ARG A 180 29.82 24.60 63.72
C ARG A 180 30.34 25.98 64.12
N ALA A 181 30.01 27.03 63.37
CA ALA A 181 30.39 28.41 63.70
C ALA A 181 29.75 28.90 65.00
N ILE A 182 28.44 28.63 65.20
CA ILE A 182 27.73 28.96 66.44
C ILE A 182 28.36 28.22 67.62
N LEU A 183 28.62 26.92 67.50
CA LEU A 183 29.27 26.14 68.55
C LEU A 183 30.67 26.69 68.88
N ALA A 184 31.47 27.06 67.87
CA ALA A 184 32.78 27.67 68.09
C ALA A 184 32.67 29.00 68.84
N LEU A 185 31.70 29.85 68.51
CA LEU A 185 31.45 31.12 69.23
C LEU A 185 31.00 30.88 70.67
N VAL A 186 30.12 29.90 70.92
CA VAL A 186 29.68 29.54 72.27
C VAL A 186 30.85 29.01 73.11
N ILE A 187 31.69 28.15 72.53
CA ILE A 187 32.89 27.63 73.22
C ILE A 187 33.89 28.76 73.50
N ALA A 188 34.14 29.64 72.53
CA ALA A 188 35.05 30.78 72.73
C ALA A 188 34.51 31.75 73.79
N GLY A 189 33.22 32.11 73.73
CA GLY A 189 32.57 32.94 74.75
C GLY A 189 32.57 32.27 76.13
N GLY A 190 32.31 30.96 76.18
CA GLY A 190 32.39 30.15 77.40
C GLY A 190 33.80 30.08 77.98
N MET A 191 34.84 29.96 77.16
CA MET A 191 36.25 30.04 77.60
C MET A 191 36.59 31.42 78.16
N VAL A 192 36.12 32.50 77.54
CA VAL A 192 36.33 33.86 78.05
C VAL A 192 35.64 34.04 79.40
N ILE A 193 34.39 33.61 79.54
CA ILE A 193 33.66 33.67 80.81
C ILE A 193 34.32 32.75 81.86
N GLY A 194 34.76 31.56 81.47
CA GLY A 194 35.45 30.59 82.32
C GLY A 194 36.78 31.13 82.85
N THR A 195 37.60 31.75 82.00
CA THR A 195 38.87 32.39 82.41
C THR A 195 38.63 33.59 83.33
N LEU A 196 37.59 34.40 83.08
CA LEU A 196 37.21 35.50 83.96
C LEU A 196 36.70 35.02 85.33
N ASN A 197 35.87 33.98 85.37
CA ASN A 197 35.39 33.40 86.64
C ASN A 197 36.50 32.69 87.41
N TYR A 198 37.41 32.01 86.72
CA TYR A 198 38.59 31.41 87.34
C TYR A 198 39.50 32.48 87.96
N SER A 199 39.72 33.58 87.24
CA SER A 199 40.44 34.75 87.75
C SER A 199 39.75 35.34 88.99
N ARG A 200 38.42 35.52 88.97
CA ARG A 200 37.65 36.00 90.13
C ARG A 200 37.68 35.04 91.33
N TYR A 201 37.64 33.74 91.08
CA TYR A 201 37.76 32.72 92.13
C TYR A 201 39.15 32.79 92.78
N MET A 202 40.22 32.92 91.98
CA MET A 202 41.58 33.04 92.52
C MET A 202 41.81 34.36 93.27
N THR A 203 41.28 35.50 92.80
CA THR A 203 41.36 36.76 93.56
C THR A 203 40.58 36.70 94.87
N GLY A 204 39.44 36.00 94.91
CA GLY A 204 38.67 35.80 96.15
C GLY A 204 39.39 34.87 97.15
N VAL A 205 40.10 33.86 96.67
CA VAL A 205 40.96 33.01 97.52
C VAL A 205 42.15 33.81 98.04
N GLN A 206 42.78 34.66 97.23
CA GLN A 206 43.84 35.58 97.67
C GLN A 206 43.35 36.62 98.69
N GLU A 207 42.11 37.12 98.58
CA GLU A 207 41.52 38.00 99.58
C GLU A 207 41.19 37.27 100.89
N ALA A 208 40.75 36.00 100.82
CA ALA A 208 40.53 35.16 101.99
C ALA A 208 41.85 34.80 102.70
N GLU A 209 42.93 34.58 101.94
CA GLU A 209 44.28 34.38 102.47
C GLU A 209 44.87 35.67 103.04
N ARG A 210 44.65 36.84 102.42
CA ARG A 210 45.04 38.15 102.97
C ARG A 210 44.32 38.48 104.28
N LYS A 211 43.03 38.13 104.41
CA LYS A 211 42.27 38.30 105.66
C LYS A 211 42.76 37.38 106.78
N LYS A 212 43.24 36.18 106.44
CA LYS A 212 43.88 35.25 107.39
C LYS A 212 45.27 35.74 107.82
N HIS A 213 46.10 36.23 106.89
CA HIS A 213 47.40 36.82 107.21
C HIS A 213 47.30 38.12 108.03
N THR A 214 46.27 38.96 107.84
CA THR A 214 46.04 40.13 108.71
C THR A 214 45.52 39.75 110.10
N ALA A 215 44.82 38.63 110.23
CA ALA A 215 44.38 38.12 111.53
C ALA A 215 45.53 37.47 112.32
N ASP A 216 46.45 36.79 111.62
CA ASP A 216 47.64 36.17 112.23
C ASP A 216 48.69 37.22 112.65
N MET A 217 48.81 38.35 111.93
CA MET A 217 49.72 39.45 112.32
C MET A 217 49.20 40.28 113.51
N ALA A 218 47.89 40.33 113.76
CA ALA A 218 47.30 41.01 114.93
C ALA A 218 47.42 40.19 116.23
N ALA A 219 47.71 38.89 116.15
CA ALA A 219 47.85 38.00 117.31
C ALA A 219 49.29 37.93 117.87
N VAL A 220 50.29 38.47 117.16
CA VAL A 220 51.72 38.41 117.55
C VAL A 220 52.16 39.66 118.34
N GLU A 221 51.36 40.73 118.38
CA GLU A 221 51.72 42.00 119.03
C GLU A 221 51.39 42.08 120.53
N HIS A 222 50.80 41.04 121.15
CA HIS A 222 50.27 41.14 122.52
C HIS A 222 51.03 40.36 123.62
N ASP A 223 52.18 39.70 123.35
CA ASP A 223 52.77 38.75 124.31
C ASP A 223 54.27 38.93 124.65
N SER A 224 54.89 40.09 124.42
CA SER A 224 56.24 40.36 124.97
C SER A 224 56.44 41.82 125.37
N VAL A 225 55.86 42.15 126.53
CA VAL A 225 55.97 43.42 127.24
C VAL A 225 57.19 43.41 128.18
N ALA A 226 57.95 44.51 128.14
CA ALA A 226 58.74 45.09 129.24
C ALA A 226 60.10 44.48 129.68
N VAL A 227 60.95 45.45 130.08
CA VAL A 227 62.21 45.41 130.87
C VAL A 227 63.45 45.22 129.99
N GLN A 228 64.33 46.21 129.75
CA GLN A 228 65.06 47.01 130.76
C GLN A 228 65.70 48.31 130.21
N LYS A 229 65.78 49.31 131.09
CA LYS A 229 66.20 50.73 130.98
C LYS A 229 67.69 51.02 130.70
N GLY A 230 67.92 52.22 130.15
CA GLY A 230 69.03 53.13 130.46
C GLY A 230 69.52 53.90 129.21
N SER A 231 69.83 55.19 129.18
CA SER A 231 69.86 56.28 130.16
C SER A 231 70.35 57.55 129.40
N ILE A 232 69.83 58.74 129.75
CA ILE A 232 70.44 60.11 129.61
C ILE A 232 70.67 60.67 128.18
N HIS A 233 70.50 61.96 127.82
CA HIS A 233 69.69 63.14 128.16
C HIS A 233 70.14 64.28 127.22
N GLY A 234 69.25 65.23 126.91
CA GLY A 234 69.56 66.59 126.42
C GLY A 234 69.01 66.88 125.02
N LEU A 235 68.37 68.02 124.72
CA LEU A 235 68.05 69.26 125.44
C LEU A 235 67.09 70.07 124.52
N ALA A 236 66.23 70.89 125.13
CA ALA A 236 65.50 72.07 124.58
C ALA A 236 64.42 71.82 123.51
N GLU A 237 63.13 72.08 123.80
CA GLU A 237 62.41 73.38 123.67
C GLU A 237 62.24 73.77 122.18
N GLU A 238 61.08 74.19 121.69
CA GLU A 238 60.01 74.99 122.29
C GLU A 238 58.76 74.93 121.37
N MET A 239 57.57 75.06 121.98
CA MET A 239 56.40 75.86 121.54
C MET A 239 55.95 75.80 120.05
N LEU A 240 54.68 75.60 119.68
CA LEU A 240 53.47 76.17 120.28
C LEU A 240 52.19 75.68 119.56
N LEU A 241 51.10 75.58 120.33
CA LEU A 241 49.67 75.72 119.99
C LEU A 241 48.93 74.59 119.23
N ALA A 242 48.23 73.80 120.05
CA ALA A 242 46.84 73.35 119.84
C ALA A 242 45.85 74.56 119.85
N PRO A 243 44.51 74.42 120.01
CA PRO A 243 43.64 73.24 119.90
C PRO A 243 42.30 73.55 119.15
N GLU A 244 41.46 72.52 119.03
CA GLU A 244 39.99 72.47 119.21
C GLU A 244 39.10 73.62 118.69
N GLY A 245 38.00 73.37 117.99
CA GLY A 245 36.91 72.50 118.42
C GLY A 245 35.72 73.36 118.89
N VAL A 246 34.65 73.33 118.08
CA VAL A 246 33.23 73.30 118.49
C VAL A 246 32.66 74.41 119.43
N SER A 247 31.74 75.19 118.82
CA SER A 247 30.42 75.62 119.32
C SER A 247 30.25 76.43 120.63
N ASN A 248 29.69 77.63 120.45
CA ASN A 248 28.70 78.33 121.27
C ASN A 248 28.90 78.42 122.80
N GLY A 249 29.22 79.63 123.23
CA GLY A 249 29.20 80.12 124.61
C GLY A 249 30.02 81.39 124.71
#